data_AF-A0A2W7NL35-F1
#
_entry.id   AF-A0A2W7NL35-F1
#
_cell.length_a   1.000
_cell.length_b   1.000
_cell.length_c   1.000
_cell.angle_alpha   90.00
_cell.angle_beta   90.00
_cell.angle_gamma   90.00
#
_symmetry.space_group_name_H-M   'P 1'
#
loop_
_entity.id
_entity.type
_entity.pdbx_description
1 polymer ?
#
loop_
_entity_poly.entity_id
_entity_poly.type
_entity_poly.pdbx_seq_one_letter_code
_entity_poly.pdbx_strand_id
1 'polypeptide(L)'
;MLVAITLLAVMAVIGWRALDSLTRGRERLIDHDARLDALKVLYGQLQADCEHLANPTLLQGSPVEIGQNRVLLVRDRRDEGQPPAWQALSYQLDGNTLVRVAAPPVSNRAALQSSLLALRQGGGNDAQVRRVLGNVDGMSARAWVEPGGWQADSNRIRNVLFSGNAASAVQASEAGAAVPNTAVRAVELTILARMGDGDAPRQFQKICMSGL
;
A
#
# COMPACT_ATOMS: atom_id res chain seq x y z
N MET A 1 -38.88 47.92 -27.45
CA MET A 1 -39.27 46.91 -26.45
C MET A 1 -38.80 45.50 -26.81
N LEU A 2 -39.07 44.99 -28.03
CA LEU A 2 -38.59 43.66 -28.47
C LEU A 2 -37.07 43.46 -28.36
N VAL A 3 -36.26 44.43 -28.81
CA VAL A 3 -34.79 44.34 -28.77
C VAL A 3 -34.26 44.15 -27.34
N ALA A 4 -34.84 44.87 -26.37
CA ALA A 4 -34.43 44.76 -24.97
C ALA A 4 -34.75 43.37 -24.40
N ILE A 5 -35.94 42.84 -24.70
CA ILE A 5 -36.35 41.49 -24.25
C ILE A 5 -35.45 40.41 -24.86
N THR A 6 -35.11 40.52 -26.15
CA THR A 6 -34.22 39.56 -26.80
C THR A 6 -32.81 39.58 -26.23
N LEU A 7 -32.27 40.76 -25.90
CA LEU A 7 -30.94 40.87 -25.30
C LEU A 7 -30.91 40.27 -23.89
N LEU A 8 -31.93 40.55 -23.07
CA LEU A 8 -32.05 39.97 -21.74
C LEU A 8 -32.17 38.44 -21.80
N ALA A 9 -32.94 37.91 -22.76
CA ALA A 9 -33.07 36.47 -22.97
C ALA A 9 -31.72 35.82 -23.32
N VAL A 10 -30.95 36.41 -24.24
CA VAL A 10 -29.62 35.87 -24.62
C VAL A 10 -28.66 35.89 -23.43
N MET A 11 -28.61 37.00 -22.68
CA MET A 11 -27.75 37.11 -21.50
C MET A 11 -28.13 36.09 -20.43
N ALA A 12 -29.43 35.85 -20.20
CA ALA A 12 -29.88 34.83 -19.27
C ALA A 12 -29.42 33.42 -19.69
N VAL A 13 -29.50 33.08 -20.99
CA VAL A 13 -29.05 31.77 -21.49
C VAL A 13 -27.53 31.60 -21.39
N ILE A 14 -26.75 32.64 -21.75
CA ILE A 14 -25.29 32.60 -21.61
C ILE A 14 -24.91 32.49 -20.12
N GLY A 15 -25.55 33.28 -19.26
CA GLY A 15 -25.33 33.23 -17.81
C GLY A 15 -25.60 31.84 -17.23
N TRP A 16 -26.70 31.20 -17.63
CA TRP A 16 -27.02 29.83 -17.22
C TRP A 16 -25.96 28.82 -17.68
N ARG A 17 -25.53 28.88 -18.95
CA ARG A 17 -24.51 27.97 -19.48
C ARG A 17 -23.14 28.18 -18.83
N ALA A 18 -22.77 29.44 -18.60
CA ALA A 18 -21.53 29.79 -17.90
C ALA A 18 -21.54 29.25 -16.46
N LEU A 19 -22.66 29.43 -15.74
CA LEU A 19 -22.82 28.92 -14.38
C LEU A 19 -22.80 27.38 -14.32
N ASP A 20 -23.49 26.70 -15.23
CA ASP A 20 -23.48 25.22 -15.31
C ASP A 20 -22.06 24.71 -15.59
N SER A 21 -21.36 25.32 -16.55
CA SER A 21 -19.97 24.95 -16.85
C SER A 21 -19.03 25.16 -15.66
N LEU A 22 -19.18 26.25 -14.91
CA LEU A 22 -18.38 26.54 -13.73
C LEU A 22 -18.67 25.57 -12.59
N THR A 23 -19.94 25.25 -12.35
CA THR A 23 -20.36 24.32 -11.30
C THR A 23 -19.79 22.93 -11.56
N ARG A 24 -19.95 22.40 -12.77
CA ARG A 24 -19.37 21.11 -13.18
C ARG A 24 -17.84 21.11 -13.15
N GLY A 25 -17.23 22.23 -13.56
CA GLY A 25 -15.78 22.40 -13.49
C GLY A 25 -15.27 22.33 -12.04
N ARG A 26 -15.95 23.01 -11.12
CA ARG A 26 -15.65 22.98 -9.68
C ARG A 26 -15.81 21.60 -9.09
N GLU A 27 -16.90 20.89 -9.40
CA GLU A 27 -17.12 19.52 -8.92
C GLU A 27 -16.00 18.58 -9.34
N ARG A 28 -15.57 18.63 -10.61
CA ARG A 28 -14.44 17.82 -11.11
C ARG A 28 -13.12 18.13 -10.40
N LEU A 29 -12.85 19.42 -10.16
CA LEU A 29 -11.64 19.83 -9.44
C LEU A 29 -11.65 19.35 -7.99
N ILE A 30 -12.79 19.47 -7.30
CA ILE A 30 -12.93 18.99 -5.92
C ILE A 30 -12.73 17.47 -5.83
N ASP A 31 -13.32 16.69 -6.75
CA ASP A 31 -13.13 15.24 -6.77
C ASP A 31 -11.66 14.87 -7.06
N HIS A 32 -11.02 15.58 -7.98
CA HIS A 32 -9.60 15.39 -8.29
C HIS A 32 -8.69 15.65 -7.07
N ASP A 33 -8.91 16.77 -6.38
CA ASP A 33 -8.14 17.13 -5.18
C ASP A 33 -8.36 16.11 -4.06
N ALA A 34 -9.61 15.68 -3.83
CA ALA A 34 -9.92 14.65 -2.85
C ALA A 34 -9.20 13.32 -3.13
N ARG A 35 -9.07 12.93 -4.41
CA ARG A 35 -8.32 11.73 -4.82
C ARG A 35 -6.82 11.89 -4.65
N LEU A 36 -6.27 13.07 -4.94
CA LEU A 36 -4.86 13.35 -4.69
C LEU A 36 -4.53 13.29 -3.19
N ASP A 37 -5.41 13.81 -2.34
CA ASP A 37 -5.24 13.74 -0.89
C ASP A 37 -5.36 12.30 -0.37
N ALA A 38 -6.30 11.52 -0.91
CA ALA A 38 -6.38 10.09 -0.64
C ALA A 38 -5.07 9.34 -1.03
N LEU A 39 -4.47 9.69 -2.16
CA LEU A 39 -3.18 9.13 -2.60
C LEU A 39 -2.02 9.53 -1.67
N LYS A 40 -1.98 10.78 -1.20
CA LYS A 40 -0.98 11.23 -0.21
C LYS A 40 -1.13 10.46 1.11
N VAL A 41 -2.35 10.29 1.60
CA VAL A 41 -2.63 9.50 2.81
C VAL A 41 -2.18 8.06 2.63
N LEU A 42 -2.47 7.44 1.48
CA LEU A 42 -1.98 6.11 1.15
C LEU A 42 -0.46 6.03 1.23
N TYR A 43 0.25 6.98 0.63
CA TYR A 43 1.71 6.98 0.62
C TYR A 43 2.32 7.20 2.00
N GLY A 44 1.74 8.10 2.81
CA GLY A 44 2.16 8.29 4.19
C GLY A 44 1.93 7.05 5.04
N GLN A 45 0.78 6.39 4.86
CA GLN A 45 0.46 5.17 5.60
C GLN A 45 1.35 3.99 5.19
N LEU A 46 1.60 3.83 3.89
CA LEU A 46 2.53 2.83 3.38
C LEU A 46 3.94 3.07 3.91
N GLN A 47 4.42 4.31 3.85
CA GLN A 47 5.73 4.70 4.38
C GLN A 47 5.87 4.32 5.86
N ALA A 48 4.90 4.69 6.69
CA ALA A 48 4.93 4.36 8.12
C ALA A 48 4.89 2.85 8.40
N ASP A 49 4.15 2.09 7.58
CA ASP A 49 4.11 0.62 7.68
C ASP A 49 5.43 -0.03 7.27
N CYS A 50 6.13 0.50 6.26
CA CYS A 50 7.44 0.01 5.84
C CYS A 50 8.56 0.38 6.83
N GLU A 51 8.54 1.59 7.39
CA GLU A 51 9.53 2.02 8.39
C GLU A 51 9.56 1.09 9.61
N HIS A 52 8.41 0.51 9.96
CA HIS A 52 8.28 -0.45 11.06
C HIS A 52 8.26 -1.90 10.62
N LEU A 53 8.72 -2.22 9.41
CA LEU A 53 8.70 -3.59 8.88
C LEU A 53 9.47 -4.54 9.81
N ALA A 54 8.87 -5.69 10.13
CA ALA A 54 9.44 -6.64 11.08
C ALA A 54 10.74 -7.27 10.53
N ASN A 55 11.70 -7.53 11.43
CA ASN A 55 12.95 -8.16 11.05
C ASN A 55 12.73 -9.64 10.63
N PRO A 56 13.18 -10.06 9.43
CA PRO A 56 12.96 -11.42 8.93
C PRO A 56 13.57 -12.52 9.81
N THR A 57 14.70 -12.23 10.48
CA THR A 57 15.39 -13.16 11.39
C THR A 57 14.61 -13.37 12.69
N LEU A 58 14.01 -12.32 13.24
CA LEU A 58 13.15 -12.41 14.43
C LEU A 58 11.82 -13.10 14.10
N LEU A 59 11.27 -12.79 12.93
CA LEU A 59 10.03 -13.37 12.42
C LEU A 59 10.20 -14.86 12.06
N GLN A 60 11.42 -15.30 11.71
CA GLN A 60 11.69 -16.62 11.10
C GLN A 60 10.81 -16.84 9.87
N GLY A 61 10.58 -15.77 9.12
CA GLY A 61 9.67 -15.71 7.99
C GLY A 61 9.83 -14.40 7.22
N SER A 62 9.28 -14.34 6.01
CA SER A 62 9.34 -13.10 5.24
C SER A 62 8.34 -12.08 5.81
N PRO A 63 8.76 -10.83 6.06
CA PRO A 63 7.85 -9.77 6.51
C PRO A 63 7.02 -9.18 5.36
N VAL A 64 7.25 -9.60 4.11
CA VAL A 64 6.52 -9.15 2.92
C VAL A 64 6.06 -10.35 2.10
N GLU A 65 4.77 -10.41 1.78
CA GLU A 65 4.26 -11.35 0.78
C GLU A 65 3.55 -10.58 -0.33
N ILE A 66 3.91 -10.87 -1.57
CA ILE A 66 3.31 -10.29 -2.77
C ILE A 66 2.34 -11.30 -3.36
N GLY A 67 1.12 -10.85 -3.61
CA GLY A 67 0.09 -11.59 -4.32
C GLY A 67 -0.54 -10.75 -5.43
N GLN A 68 -1.54 -11.31 -6.09
CA GLN A 68 -2.27 -10.59 -7.14
C GLN A 68 -3.16 -9.52 -6.52
N ASN A 69 -2.97 -8.25 -6.94
CA ASN A 69 -3.64 -7.08 -6.38
C ASN A 69 -3.60 -6.99 -4.84
N ARG A 70 -2.53 -7.54 -4.24
CA ARG A 70 -2.36 -7.60 -2.79
C ARG A 70 -0.89 -7.60 -2.40
N VAL A 71 -0.57 -6.87 -1.34
CA VAL A 71 0.69 -7.01 -0.61
C VAL A 71 0.38 -7.20 0.88
N LEU A 72 0.98 -8.21 1.48
CA LEU A 72 0.97 -8.44 2.91
C LEU A 72 2.26 -7.92 3.52
N LEU A 73 2.15 -7.27 4.66
CA LEU A 73 3.27 -6.73 5.41
C LEU A 73 3.13 -7.19 6.86
N VAL A 74 4.26 -7.45 7.52
CA VAL A 74 4.32 -7.63 8.96
C VAL A 74 5.14 -6.48 9.53
N ARG A 75 4.56 -5.71 10.43
CA ARG A 75 5.27 -4.64 11.14
C ARG A 75 5.47 -4.95 12.61
N ASP A 76 6.54 -4.44 13.17
CA ASP A 76 6.73 -4.31 14.61
C ASP A 76 5.83 -3.17 15.14
N ARG A 77 5.18 -3.42 16.27
CA ARG A 77 4.39 -2.46 17.04
C ARG A 77 5.03 -2.32 18.42
N ARG A 78 5.50 -1.11 18.71
CA ARG A 78 6.11 -0.74 19.99
C ARG A 78 5.35 0.46 20.54
N ASP A 79 4.22 0.17 21.18
CA ASP A 79 3.42 1.18 21.84
C ASP A 79 3.97 1.43 23.24
N GLU A 80 3.98 2.69 23.67
CA GLU A 80 4.54 3.05 24.98
C GLU A 80 3.80 2.35 26.12
N GLY A 81 4.55 1.74 27.04
CA GLY A 81 3.99 0.98 28.16
C GLY A 81 3.40 -0.38 27.79
N GLN A 82 3.50 -0.83 26.53
CA GLN A 82 3.05 -2.15 26.09
C GLN A 82 4.24 -3.03 25.66
N PRO A 83 4.13 -4.37 25.80
CA PRO A 83 5.15 -5.27 25.27
C PRO A 83 5.22 -5.17 23.74
N PRO A 84 6.40 -5.37 23.12
CA PRO A 84 6.53 -5.44 21.68
C PRO A 84 5.57 -6.48 21.09
N ALA A 85 4.88 -6.11 20.03
CA ALA A 85 3.95 -6.97 19.31
C ALA A 85 4.22 -6.90 17.81
N TRP A 86 3.76 -7.91 17.07
CA TRP A 86 3.70 -7.88 15.62
C TRP A 86 2.30 -7.58 15.15
N GLN A 87 2.19 -6.89 14.03
CA GLN A 87 0.92 -6.64 13.39
C GLN A 87 0.98 -7.02 11.92
N ALA A 88 0.11 -7.94 11.51
CA ALA A 88 -0.06 -8.30 10.11
C ALA A 88 -0.99 -7.30 9.42
N LEU A 89 -0.62 -6.94 8.20
CA LEU A 89 -1.27 -5.91 7.38
C LEU A 89 -1.48 -6.46 5.97
N SER A 90 -2.55 -6.04 5.31
CA SER A 90 -2.73 -6.20 3.88
C SER A 90 -3.08 -4.87 3.24
N TYR A 91 -2.47 -4.58 2.09
CA TYR A 91 -3.01 -3.66 1.11
C TYR A 91 -3.57 -4.52 0.00
N GLN A 92 -4.88 -4.44 -0.24
CA GLN A 92 -5.55 -5.30 -1.21
C GLN A 92 -6.64 -4.53 -1.95
N LEU A 93 -6.89 -4.93 -3.19
CA LEU A 93 -8.00 -4.42 -3.96
C LEU A 93 -9.29 -5.17 -3.58
N ASP A 94 -10.29 -4.43 -3.11
CA ASP A 94 -11.66 -4.90 -2.91
C ASP A 94 -12.57 -4.25 -3.97
N GLY A 95 -12.91 -5.03 -5.00
CA GLY A 95 -13.52 -4.51 -6.22
C GLY A 95 -12.63 -3.51 -6.94
N ASN A 96 -12.98 -2.23 -6.87
CA ASN A 96 -12.25 -1.08 -7.43
C ASN A 96 -11.78 -0.11 -6.34
N THR A 97 -11.75 -0.55 -5.08
CA THR A 97 -11.27 0.23 -3.94
C THR A 97 -10.07 -0.45 -3.31
N LEU A 98 -8.96 0.28 -3.22
CA LEU A 98 -7.82 -0.15 -2.41
C LEU A 98 -8.17 0.01 -0.93
N VAL A 99 -8.11 -1.10 -0.21
CA VAL A 99 -8.29 -1.15 1.23
C VAL A 99 -7.00 -1.57 1.92
N ARG A 100 -6.80 -1.03 3.12
CA ARG A 100 -5.77 -1.45 4.05
C ARG A 100 -6.42 -2.18 5.21
N VAL A 101 -6.10 -3.44 5.38
CA VAL A 101 -6.63 -4.31 6.43
C VAL A 101 -5.53 -4.57 7.44
N ALA A 102 -5.77 -4.29 8.72
CA ALA A 102 -4.80 -4.52 9.79
C ALA A 102 -5.36 -5.49 10.82
N ALA A 103 -4.71 -6.64 10.98
CA ALA A 103 -5.06 -7.58 12.04
C ALA A 103 -4.74 -6.98 13.42
N PRO A 104 -5.35 -7.46 14.51
CA PRO A 104 -4.93 -7.10 15.87
C PRO A 104 -3.44 -7.40 16.11
N PRO A 105 -2.72 -6.59 16.91
CA PRO A 105 -1.35 -6.89 17.29
C PRO A 105 -1.26 -8.19 18.11
N VAL A 106 -0.21 -8.97 17.88
CA VAL A 106 0.01 -10.28 18.50
C VAL A 106 1.44 -10.40 18.99
N SER A 107 1.65 -11.04 20.13
CA SER A 107 2.97 -11.15 20.78
C SER A 107 3.72 -12.45 20.46
N ASN A 108 3.10 -13.38 19.71
CA ASN A 108 3.70 -14.67 19.40
C ASN A 108 3.51 -15.06 17.93
N ARG A 109 4.40 -15.94 17.44
CA ARG A 109 4.47 -16.36 16.03
C ARG A 109 3.26 -17.17 15.58
N ALA A 110 2.70 -18.01 16.46
CA ALA A 110 1.54 -18.85 16.11
C ALA A 110 0.31 -17.97 15.82
N ALA A 111 0.03 -16.99 16.70
CA ALA A 111 -1.03 -16.01 16.48
C ALA A 111 -0.79 -15.16 15.23
N LEU A 112 0.46 -14.78 14.94
CA LEU A 112 0.80 -14.05 13.73
C LEU A 112 0.55 -14.86 12.45
N GLN A 113 0.89 -16.15 12.45
CA GLN A 113 0.59 -17.04 11.33
C GLN A 113 -0.92 -17.15 11.09
N SER A 114 -1.72 -17.25 12.15
CA SER A 114 -3.18 -17.21 12.06
C SER A 114 -3.70 -15.89 11.47
N SER A 115 -3.15 -14.75 11.91
CA SER A 115 -3.50 -13.43 11.35
C SER A 115 -3.16 -13.32 9.86
N LEU A 116 -1.99 -13.81 9.43
CA LEU A 116 -1.60 -13.83 8.02
C LEU A 116 -2.50 -14.74 7.18
N LEU A 117 -2.91 -15.90 7.73
CA LEU A 117 -3.86 -16.79 7.08
C LEU A 117 -5.23 -16.11 6.90
N ALA A 118 -5.74 -15.44 7.93
CA ALA A 118 -6.99 -14.70 7.86
C ALA A 118 -6.93 -13.59 6.79
N LEU A 119 -5.84 -12.81 6.76
CA LEU A 119 -5.66 -11.76 5.74
C LEU A 119 -5.58 -12.33 4.31
N ARG A 120 -4.96 -13.50 4.11
CA ARG A 120 -4.96 -14.17 2.79
C ARG A 120 -6.37 -14.57 2.32
N GLN A 121 -7.28 -14.84 3.25
CA GLN A 121 -8.67 -15.22 2.99
C GLN A 121 -9.62 -14.01 2.88
N GLY A 122 -9.11 -12.78 2.98
CA GLY A 122 -9.90 -11.54 2.87
C GLY A 122 -10.01 -10.74 4.17
N GLY A 123 -9.48 -11.24 5.28
CA GLY A 123 -9.49 -10.59 6.59
C GLY A 123 -10.32 -11.33 7.63
N GLY A 124 -9.99 -11.16 8.91
CA GLY A 124 -10.80 -11.65 10.03
C GLY A 124 -11.77 -10.59 10.55
N ASN A 125 -12.79 -11.00 11.31
CA ASN A 125 -13.81 -10.08 11.85
C ASN A 125 -13.23 -8.97 12.73
N ASP A 126 -12.11 -9.22 13.41
CA ASP A 126 -11.45 -8.26 14.29
C ASP A 126 -10.43 -7.37 13.56
N ALA A 127 -10.29 -7.52 12.23
CA ALA A 127 -9.35 -6.75 11.46
C ALA A 127 -9.87 -5.33 11.22
N GLN A 128 -9.02 -4.33 11.42
CA GLN A 128 -9.33 -2.95 11.08
C GLN A 128 -9.23 -2.75 9.58
N VAL A 129 -10.37 -2.55 8.91
CA VAL A 129 -10.46 -2.25 7.48
C VAL A 129 -10.55 -0.74 7.27
N ARG A 130 -9.67 -0.19 6.43
CA ARG A 130 -9.71 1.21 5.99
C ARG A 130 -9.71 1.29 4.49
N ARG A 131 -10.72 1.94 3.91
CA ARG A 131 -10.70 2.32 2.48
C ARG A 131 -9.72 3.46 2.30
N VAL A 132 -8.80 3.31 1.35
CA VAL A 132 -7.70 4.27 1.16
C VAL A 132 -7.82 5.01 -0.15
N LEU A 133 -8.11 4.32 -1.26
CA LEU A 133 -8.21 4.94 -2.58
C LEU A 133 -9.27 4.22 -3.42
N GLY A 134 -10.23 4.97 -3.97
CA GLY A 134 -11.23 4.44 -4.90
C GLY A 134 -10.78 4.50 -6.35
N ASN A 135 -11.56 3.88 -7.24
CA ASN A 135 -11.34 3.87 -8.69
C ASN A 135 -9.95 3.36 -9.09
N VAL A 136 -9.53 2.27 -8.45
CA VAL A 136 -8.30 1.55 -8.72
C VAL A 136 -8.61 0.37 -9.64
N ASP A 137 -8.00 0.38 -10.82
CA ASP A 137 -8.13 -0.65 -11.85
C ASP A 137 -7.14 -1.82 -11.60
N GLY A 138 -6.04 -1.57 -10.89
CA GLY A 138 -5.05 -2.61 -10.58
C GLY A 138 -4.00 -2.22 -9.56
N MET A 139 -3.37 -3.23 -8.97
CA MET A 139 -2.28 -3.06 -7.99
C MET A 139 -1.22 -4.13 -8.18
N SER A 140 0.04 -3.74 -8.10
CA SER A 140 1.18 -4.65 -8.04
C SER A 140 2.22 -4.15 -7.05
N ALA A 141 3.01 -5.05 -6.48
CA ALA A 141 4.11 -4.69 -5.60
C ALA A 141 5.38 -5.48 -5.95
N ARG A 142 6.53 -4.94 -5.54
CA ARG A 142 7.82 -5.64 -5.53
C ARG A 142 8.61 -5.20 -4.31
N ALA A 143 9.48 -6.06 -3.79
CA ALA A 143 10.31 -5.80 -2.63
C ALA A 143 11.78 -5.86 -3.03
N TRP A 144 12.59 -4.90 -2.58
CA TRP A 144 14.04 -4.99 -2.68
C TRP A 144 14.56 -5.83 -1.52
N VAL A 145 15.14 -6.98 -1.83
CA VAL A 145 15.70 -7.91 -0.85
C VAL A 145 17.20 -7.96 -1.04
N GLU A 146 17.99 -7.79 0.02
CA GLU A 146 19.43 -7.98 -0.07
C GLU A 146 19.81 -9.45 0.16
N PRO A 147 20.75 -10.02 -0.62
CA PRO A 147 21.48 -9.44 -1.76
C PRO A 147 20.75 -9.57 -3.14
N GLY A 148 19.50 -10.04 -3.18
CA GLY A 148 18.80 -10.43 -4.40
C GLY A 148 18.16 -9.32 -5.27
N GLY A 149 18.16 -8.05 -4.86
CA GLY A 149 17.55 -6.94 -5.59
C GLY A 149 16.01 -6.97 -5.59
N TRP A 150 15.38 -6.33 -6.59
CA TRP A 150 13.92 -6.28 -6.74
C TRP A 150 13.31 -7.66 -7.02
N GLN A 151 12.37 -8.08 -6.18
CA GLN A 151 11.62 -9.34 -6.30
C GLN A 151 10.12 -9.08 -6.25
N ALA A 152 9.37 -9.65 -7.19
CA ALA A 152 7.91 -9.58 -7.26
C ALA A 152 7.22 -10.90 -6.83
N ASP A 153 8.01 -11.93 -6.53
CA ASP A 153 7.52 -13.26 -6.18
C ASP A 153 7.83 -13.59 -4.72
N SER A 154 6.80 -13.98 -3.96
CA SER A 154 6.92 -14.30 -2.54
C SER A 154 7.86 -15.48 -2.26
N ASN A 155 7.90 -16.49 -3.13
CA ASN A 155 8.79 -17.63 -2.95
C ASN A 155 10.24 -17.22 -3.18
N ARG A 156 10.51 -16.36 -4.19
CA ARG A 156 11.85 -15.79 -4.39
C ARG A 156 12.28 -14.92 -3.22
N ILE A 157 11.41 -14.08 -2.68
CA ILE A 157 11.71 -13.27 -1.49
C ILE A 157 12.11 -14.18 -0.31
N ARG A 158 11.31 -15.21 -0.02
CA ARG A 158 11.61 -16.19 1.03
C ARG A 158 12.93 -16.91 0.76
N ASN A 159 13.15 -17.35 -0.48
CA ASN A 159 14.38 -18.02 -0.86
C ASN A 159 15.59 -17.11 -0.62
N VAL A 160 15.61 -15.87 -1.10
CA VAL A 160 16.74 -14.95 -0.88
C VAL A 160 16.99 -14.70 0.61
N LEU A 161 15.92 -14.51 1.40
CA LEU A 161 16.03 -14.27 2.85
C LEU A 161 16.60 -15.46 3.62
N PHE A 162 16.31 -16.70 3.21
CA PHE A 162 16.64 -17.89 3.99
C PHE A 162 17.65 -18.84 3.33
N SER A 163 17.93 -18.72 2.03
CA SER A 163 18.96 -19.50 1.32
C SER A 163 20.37 -18.96 1.60
N GLY A 164 20.50 -17.65 1.85
CA GLY A 164 21.75 -17.03 2.31
C GLY A 164 22.26 -17.64 3.63
N ASN A 165 21.34 -18.04 4.53
CA ASN A 165 21.70 -18.64 5.81
C ASN A 165 22.35 -20.03 5.68
N ALA A 166 22.03 -20.82 4.66
CA ALA A 166 22.60 -22.15 4.50
C ALA A 166 24.04 -22.12 3.96
N ALA A 167 24.32 -21.24 2.98
CA ALA A 167 25.68 -21.04 2.45
C ALA A 167 26.58 -20.29 3.46
N SER A 168 26.03 -19.31 4.18
CA SER A 168 26.76 -18.56 5.19
C SER A 168 26.98 -19.31 6.50
N ALA A 169 26.20 -20.35 6.82
CA ALA A 169 26.51 -21.25 7.93
C ALA A 169 27.77 -22.09 7.66
N VAL A 170 28.01 -22.46 6.39
CA VAL A 170 29.24 -23.15 5.97
C VAL A 170 30.44 -22.20 5.99
N GLN A 171 30.24 -20.92 5.61
CA GLN A 171 31.30 -19.89 5.64
C GLN A 171 31.57 -19.30 7.03
N ALA A 172 30.60 -19.31 7.95
CA ALA A 172 30.80 -18.88 9.35
C ALA A 172 31.65 -19.86 10.18
N SER A 173 31.95 -21.04 9.62
CA SER A 173 32.94 -21.98 10.18
C SER A 173 34.39 -21.50 9.92
N GLU A 174 34.58 -20.49 9.06
CA GLU A 174 35.82 -19.74 8.93
C GLU A 174 35.71 -18.46 9.77
N ALA A 175 36.61 -18.32 10.76
CA ALA A 175 36.61 -17.21 11.69
C ALA A 175 36.59 -15.85 10.97
N GLY A 176 35.47 -15.14 11.03
CA GLY A 176 35.33 -13.76 10.56
C GLY A 176 34.32 -13.50 9.44
N ALA A 177 33.55 -14.48 8.96
CA ALA A 177 32.52 -14.22 7.94
C ALA A 177 31.36 -13.40 8.53
N ALA A 178 31.09 -12.23 7.94
CA ALA A 178 29.94 -11.40 8.28
C ALA A 178 28.64 -12.18 8.03
N VAL A 179 27.74 -12.21 9.02
CA VAL A 179 26.38 -12.75 8.86
C VAL A 179 25.75 -12.02 7.67
N PRO A 180 25.24 -12.72 6.64
CA PRO A 180 24.62 -12.08 5.50
C PRO A 180 23.47 -11.22 6.01
N ASN A 181 23.52 -9.92 5.72
CA ASN A 181 22.49 -8.97 6.13
C ASN A 181 21.27 -9.13 5.20
N THR A 182 20.59 -10.28 5.28
CA THR A 182 19.39 -10.56 4.49
C THR A 182 18.24 -9.74 5.06
N ALA A 183 17.92 -8.64 4.38
CA ALA A 183 16.87 -7.72 4.78
C ALA A 183 16.00 -7.36 3.58
N VAL A 184 14.74 -7.05 3.85
CA VAL A 184 13.88 -6.36 2.88
C VAL A 184 14.14 -4.87 3.09
N ARG A 185 14.82 -4.21 2.15
CA ARG A 185 15.23 -2.78 2.26
C ARG A 185 14.18 -1.80 1.78
N ALA A 186 13.36 -2.24 0.83
CA ALA A 186 12.34 -1.38 0.25
C ALA A 186 11.15 -2.20 -0.22
N VAL A 187 9.98 -1.59 -0.24
CA VAL A 187 8.79 -2.09 -0.92
C VAL A 187 8.33 -1.02 -1.90
N GLU A 188 8.08 -1.43 -3.13
CA GLU A 188 7.46 -0.60 -4.15
C GLU A 188 6.03 -1.03 -4.34
N LEU A 189 5.11 -0.07 -4.26
CA LEU A 189 3.71 -0.24 -4.59
C LEU A 189 3.40 0.53 -5.87
N THR A 190 2.83 -0.16 -6.84
CA THR A 190 2.36 0.42 -8.11
C THR A 190 0.86 0.22 -8.22
N ILE A 191 0.16 1.32 -8.51
CA ILE A 191 -1.29 1.42 -8.53
C ILE A 191 -1.71 2.00 -9.86
N LEU A 192 -2.70 1.38 -10.48
CA LEU A 192 -3.36 1.87 -11.67
C LEU A 192 -4.72 2.44 -11.25
N ALA A 193 -4.88 3.77 -11.28
CA ALA A 193 -6.10 4.42 -10.77
C ALA A 193 -6.58 5.57 -11.66
N ARG A 194 -7.88 5.87 -11.60
CA ARG A 194 -8.51 6.98 -12.33
C ARG A 194 -8.68 8.17 -11.39
N MET A 195 -8.34 9.36 -11.87
CA MET A 195 -8.36 10.60 -11.06
C MET A 195 -9.61 11.46 -11.25
N GLY A 196 -10.53 11.00 -12.09
CA GLY A 196 -11.81 11.64 -12.38
C GLY A 196 -12.69 10.70 -13.19
N ASP A 197 -13.95 11.05 -13.32
CA ASP A 197 -14.90 10.25 -14.09
C ASP A 197 -14.60 10.36 -15.60
N GLY A 198 -14.44 9.20 -16.25
CA GLY A 198 -14.07 9.12 -17.66
C GLY A 198 -12.58 9.29 -17.94
N ASP A 199 -11.75 9.54 -16.93
CA ASP A 199 -10.29 9.60 -17.10
C ASP A 199 -9.72 8.22 -17.44
N ALA A 200 -8.70 8.23 -18.30
CA ALA A 200 -7.87 7.06 -18.51
C ALA A 200 -7.11 6.72 -17.21
N PRO A 201 -6.95 5.42 -16.89
CA PRO A 201 -6.18 5.02 -15.73
C PRO A 201 -4.73 5.50 -15.83
N ARG A 202 -4.21 6.04 -14.72
CA ARG A 202 -2.83 6.50 -14.57
C ARG A 202 -2.08 5.61 -13.60
N GLN A 203 -0.80 5.42 -13.87
CA GLN A 203 0.09 4.68 -12.98
C GLN A 203 0.67 5.60 -11.91
N PHE A 204 0.56 5.16 -10.66
CA PHE A 204 1.08 5.81 -9.47
C PHE A 204 2.02 4.84 -8.75
N GLN A 205 3.24 5.28 -8.47
CA GLN A 205 4.28 4.43 -7.90
C GLN A 205 4.85 5.08 -6.64
N LYS A 206 5.00 4.27 -5.59
CA LYS A 206 5.64 4.69 -4.34
C LYS A 206 6.62 3.62 -3.89
N ILE A 207 7.86 4.01 -3.74
CA ILE A 207 8.88 3.24 -3.02
C ILE A 207 8.89 3.73 -1.57
N CYS A 208 8.77 2.79 -0.63
CA CYS A 208 9.00 3.01 0.80
C CYS A 208 10.26 2.23 1.23
N MET A 209 11.08 2.84 2.07
CA MET A 209 12.26 2.18 2.65
C MET A 209 11.85 1.48 3.95
N SER A 210 12.48 0.35 4.25
CA SER A 210 12.36 -0.27 5.56
C SER A 210 13.22 0.45 6.60
N GLY A 211 12.85 0.36 7.88
CA GLY A 211 13.73 0.76 8.99
C GLY A 211 14.82 -0.26 9.34
N LEU A 212 14.94 -1.36 8.57
CA LEU A 212 15.89 -2.46 8.75
C LEU A 212 17.25 -2.19 8.09
#